data_AF-A0A330L974-F1
#
_entry.id   AF-A0A330L974-F1
#
_cell.length_a   1.000
_cell.length_b   1.000
_cell.length_c   1.000
_cell.angle_alpha   90.00
_cell.angle_beta   90.00
_cell.angle_gamma   90.00
#
_symmetry.space_group_name_H-M   'P 1'
#
loop_
_entity.id
_entity.type
_entity.pdbx_description
1 polymer ?
#
loop_
_entity_poly.entity_id
_entity_poly.type
_entity_poly.pdbx_seq_one_letter_code
_entity_poly.pdbx_strand_id
1 'polypeptide(L)'
;MVNAFVKGVVLALVVFPCALFAGDLVQWTDEKGMVHFSDSLDNVPQKFRHHAKQDKFKDKNPQRSSVNSAGGLSSADALILGSMLEAREQPPKLNSFEVPFEAYEGTAQRVIVSVKFNDSVTAPMAIDTGAPGVLISPKLAGQLGIYGSDEGKVLIQAGGIGGSVPALLTFLDKIQVGEARDSFIPATVTRSISGSFEGLLGMHFMSKYSFKIDSVRQVVIFEEIPANSNWPGGRPERWWRDRFKELNSVRAAWKRLVPQEQLWQAQYGPSRFASRQVMEVDKLLEKLDRYASQNSVPQNWR
;
A
#
# COMPACT_ATOMS: atom_id res chain seq x y z
N MET A 1 -53.35 8.91 -0.16
CA MET A 1 -52.83 9.22 -1.52
C MET A 1 -51.47 9.87 -1.35
N VAL A 2 -50.42 9.10 -1.63
CA VAL A 2 -49.00 9.47 -1.58
C VAL A 2 -48.61 9.95 -2.98
N ASN A 3 -47.93 11.10 -3.09
CA ASN A 3 -47.00 11.46 -4.17
C ASN A 3 -46.43 12.86 -3.84
N ALA A 4 -45.16 13.02 -3.48
CA ALA A 4 -43.94 12.92 -4.31
C ALA A 4 -43.44 14.32 -4.67
N PHE A 5 -42.43 14.80 -3.93
CA PHE A 5 -41.56 15.89 -4.36
C PHE A 5 -40.13 15.60 -3.89
N VAL A 6 -39.52 14.55 -4.46
CA VAL A 6 -38.07 14.35 -4.41
C VAL A 6 -37.48 15.18 -5.53
N LYS A 7 -36.99 16.38 -5.21
CA LYS A 7 -36.14 17.14 -6.14
C LYS A 7 -34.75 16.53 -6.10
N GLY A 8 -34.35 15.99 -7.25
CA GLY A 8 -33.11 15.27 -7.46
C GLY A 8 -31.87 16.11 -7.16
N VAL A 9 -30.97 15.52 -6.37
CA VAL A 9 -29.57 15.93 -6.31
C VAL A 9 -28.87 15.24 -7.48
N VAL A 10 -28.56 16.01 -8.52
CA VAL A 10 -27.65 15.55 -9.59
C VAL A 10 -26.24 15.63 -9.03
N LEU A 11 -25.74 14.53 -8.48
CA LEU A 11 -24.34 14.36 -8.11
C LEU A 11 -23.53 14.26 -9.42
N ALA A 12 -22.88 15.35 -9.81
CA ALA A 12 -21.92 15.31 -10.91
C ALA A 12 -20.84 14.26 -10.60
N LEU A 13 -20.77 13.22 -11.43
CA LEU A 13 -19.76 12.17 -11.41
C LEU A 13 -18.37 12.79 -11.62
N VAL A 14 -17.69 13.09 -10.51
CA VAL A 14 -16.27 13.48 -10.53
C VAL A 14 -15.45 12.23 -10.80
N VAL A 15 -15.06 12.05 -12.06
CA VAL A 15 -14.06 11.05 -12.45
C VAL A 15 -12.70 11.57 -11.99
N PHE A 16 -12.24 11.09 -10.85
CA PHE A 16 -10.83 11.24 -10.47
C PHE A 16 -10.01 10.36 -11.43
N PRO A 17 -8.94 10.88 -12.06
CA PRO A 17 -7.95 10.03 -12.68
C PRO A 17 -7.29 9.21 -11.58
N CYS A 18 -7.85 8.03 -11.32
CA CYS A 18 -7.25 7.01 -10.47
C CYS A 18 -6.04 6.50 -11.24
N ALA A 19 -4.83 6.82 -10.77
CA ALA A 19 -3.67 6.09 -11.23
C ALA A 19 -3.90 4.63 -10.84
N LEU A 20 -4.05 3.76 -11.84
CA LEU A 20 -3.96 2.32 -11.61
C LEU A 20 -2.52 2.06 -11.17
N PHE A 21 -2.31 1.97 -9.86
CA PHE A 21 -1.03 1.54 -9.32
C PHE A 21 -0.91 0.02 -9.52
N ALA A 22 -0.46 -0.38 -10.70
CA ALA A 22 0.08 -1.71 -10.91
C ALA A 22 1.46 -1.75 -10.24
N GLY A 23 1.54 -2.37 -9.06
CA GLY A 23 2.83 -2.74 -8.48
C GLY A 23 3.48 -3.82 -9.34
N ASP A 24 4.79 -3.73 -9.56
CA ASP A 24 5.54 -4.78 -10.24
C ASP A 24 5.61 -6.00 -9.30
N LEU A 25 4.84 -7.06 -9.59
CA LEU A 25 4.89 -8.29 -8.80
C LEU A 25 6.04 -9.16 -9.30
N VAL A 26 6.95 -9.50 -8.39
CA VAL A 26 8.10 -10.36 -8.66
C VAL A 26 7.87 -11.71 -7.98
N GLN A 27 7.86 -12.76 -8.78
CA GLN A 27 7.69 -14.14 -8.32
C GLN A 27 8.99 -14.92 -8.53
N TRP A 28 9.43 -15.69 -7.54
CA TRP A 28 10.52 -16.64 -7.73
C TRP A 28 10.24 -17.97 -7.02
N THR A 29 10.92 -19.02 -7.47
CA THR A 29 10.89 -20.35 -6.85
C THR A 29 12.25 -20.65 -6.25
N ASP A 30 12.28 -21.12 -5.02
CA ASP A 30 13.53 -21.52 -4.36
C ASP A 30 13.95 -22.96 -4.69
N GLU A 31 15.12 -23.37 -4.17
CA GLU A 31 15.69 -24.71 -4.32
C GLU A 31 14.78 -25.83 -3.79
N LYS A 32 13.81 -25.51 -2.92
CA LYS A 32 12.84 -26.46 -2.35
C LYS A 32 11.54 -26.52 -3.17
N GLY A 33 11.47 -25.81 -4.30
CA GLY A 33 10.28 -25.76 -5.15
C GLY A 33 9.18 -24.84 -4.61
N MET A 34 9.46 -24.04 -3.58
CA MET A 34 8.47 -23.15 -2.95
C MET A 34 8.41 -21.80 -3.70
N VAL A 35 7.22 -21.28 -3.93
CA VAL A 35 6.98 -20.00 -4.64
C VAL A 35 6.92 -18.84 -3.65
N HIS A 36 7.61 -17.74 -3.98
CA HIS A 36 7.71 -16.51 -3.20
C HIS A 36 7.22 -15.31 -4.02
N PHE A 37 6.73 -14.28 -3.33
CA PHE A 37 6.28 -13.03 -3.94
C PHE A 37 6.93 -11.80 -3.27
N SER A 38 7.23 -10.79 -4.08
CA SER A 38 7.67 -9.46 -3.62
C SER A 38 7.25 -8.37 -4.61
N ASP A 39 7.32 -7.10 -4.20
CA ASP A 39 6.98 -5.92 -5.00
C ASP A 39 8.19 -5.27 -5.70
N SER A 40 9.39 -5.83 -5.53
CA SER A 40 10.62 -5.35 -6.16
C SER A 40 11.62 -6.48 -6.37
N LEU A 41 12.41 -6.39 -7.44
CA LEU A 41 13.50 -7.32 -7.69
C LEU A 41 14.61 -7.21 -6.63
N ASP A 42 14.75 -6.04 -6.00
CA ASP A 42 15.79 -5.81 -4.97
C ASP A 42 15.53 -6.63 -3.71
N ASN A 43 14.26 -6.91 -3.41
CA ASN A 43 13.80 -7.71 -2.28
C ASN A 43 13.99 -9.23 -2.52
N VAL A 44 14.24 -9.64 -3.77
CA VAL A 44 14.52 -11.03 -4.10
C VAL A 44 15.96 -11.36 -3.71
N PRO A 45 16.22 -12.48 -3.00
CA PRO A 45 17.58 -12.91 -2.67
C PRO A 45 18.45 -13.02 -3.93
N GLN A 46 19.70 -12.55 -3.87
CA GLN A 46 20.58 -12.38 -5.04
C GLN A 46 20.66 -13.64 -5.92
N LYS A 47 20.71 -14.83 -5.31
CA LYS A 47 20.76 -16.12 -6.02
C LYS A 47 19.53 -16.45 -6.87
N PHE A 48 18.37 -15.85 -6.56
CA PHE A 48 17.12 -16.08 -7.28
C PHE A 48 16.75 -14.96 -8.25
N ARG A 49 17.44 -13.80 -8.21
CA ARG A 49 17.13 -12.65 -9.07
C ARG A 49 17.17 -12.95 -10.57
N HIS A 50 18.08 -13.82 -11.00
CA HIS A 50 18.22 -14.20 -12.42
C HIS A 50 17.08 -15.09 -12.95
N HIS A 51 16.33 -15.76 -12.06
CA HIS A 51 15.21 -16.64 -12.42
C HIS A 51 13.85 -16.08 -11.97
N ALA A 52 13.82 -14.87 -11.41
CA ALA A 52 12.59 -14.22 -10.97
C ALA A 52 11.76 -13.77 -12.17
N LYS A 53 10.48 -14.16 -12.20
CA LYS A 53 9.51 -13.68 -13.18
C LYS A 53 8.98 -12.33 -12.71
N GLN A 54 9.10 -11.32 -13.56
CA GLN A 54 8.43 -10.02 -13.36
C GLN A 54 7.17 -10.01 -14.21
N ASP A 55 6.00 -9.97 -13.55
CA ASP A 55 4.76 -9.68 -14.26
C ASP A 55 4.65 -8.17 -14.45
N LYS A 56 5.17 -7.68 -15.58
CA LYS A 56 4.98 -6.30 -16.01
C LYS A 56 3.61 -6.18 -16.68
N PHE A 57 2.67 -5.49 -16.04
CA PHE A 57 1.54 -4.92 -16.78
C PHE A 57 2.11 -3.88 -17.76
N LYS A 58 2.03 -4.19 -19.06
CA LYS A 58 2.71 -3.43 -20.13
C LYS A 58 2.18 -2.00 -20.22
N ASP A 59 2.99 -1.03 -19.81
CA ASP A 59 3.02 0.29 -20.43
C ASP A 59 4.04 0.31 -21.58
N LYS A 60 3.62 0.90 -22.70
CA LYS A 60 4.37 0.92 -23.96
C LYS A 60 5.47 1.98 -23.96
N ASN A 61 6.66 1.48 -24.26
CA ASN A 61 7.77 2.06 -25.03
C ASN A 61 8.94 2.75 -24.28
N PRO A 62 10.21 2.46 -24.68
CA PRO A 62 11.42 2.69 -23.89
C PRO A 62 12.30 3.82 -24.47
N GLN A 63 13.32 4.24 -23.72
CA GLN A 63 14.64 4.44 -24.33
C GLN A 63 15.77 4.01 -23.37
N ARG A 64 16.59 3.12 -23.92
CA ARG A 64 17.82 2.56 -23.35
C ARG A 64 18.95 3.33 -23.99
N SER A 65 19.84 3.93 -23.21
CA SER A 65 21.15 4.38 -23.68
C SER A 65 22.22 3.46 -23.08
N SER A 66 22.84 2.68 -23.96
CA SER A 66 24.01 1.85 -23.70
C SER A 66 25.28 2.70 -23.73
N VAL A 67 26.16 2.53 -22.76
CA VAL A 67 27.58 2.88 -22.89
C VAL A 67 28.41 1.64 -22.53
N ASN A 68 29.15 1.15 -23.52
CA ASN A 68 30.18 0.14 -23.37
C ASN A 68 31.49 0.82 -22.95
N SER A 69 32.17 0.26 -21.95
CA SER A 69 33.64 0.36 -21.81
C SER A 69 34.14 -0.88 -21.06
N ALA A 70 34.78 -1.80 -21.78
CA ALA A 70 35.52 -2.92 -21.21
C ALA A 70 36.99 -2.49 -21.01
N GLY A 71 37.48 -2.59 -19.78
CA GLY A 71 38.90 -2.51 -19.43
C GLY A 71 39.24 -3.66 -18.49
N GLY A 72 40.17 -4.53 -18.89
CA GLY A 72 40.53 -5.75 -18.16
C GLY A 72 41.32 -5.45 -16.88
N LEU A 73 40.94 -6.13 -15.79
CA LEU A 73 41.66 -6.12 -14.51
C LEU A 73 42.74 -7.20 -14.49
N SER A 74 43.88 -6.88 -13.90
CA SER A 74 45.05 -7.76 -13.74
C SER A 74 44.83 -8.79 -12.63
N SER A 75 45.47 -9.96 -12.74
CA SER A 75 45.35 -11.10 -11.83
C SER A 75 45.75 -10.81 -10.37
N ALA A 76 46.46 -9.71 -10.11
CA ALA A 76 46.77 -9.26 -8.75
C ALA A 76 45.57 -8.60 -8.04
N ASP A 77 44.71 -7.91 -8.78
CA ASP A 77 43.49 -7.27 -8.24
C ASP A 77 42.43 -8.31 -7.88
N ALA A 78 42.40 -9.43 -8.62
CA ALA A 78 41.49 -10.56 -8.36
C ALA A 78 41.79 -11.29 -7.05
N LEU A 79 43.06 -11.33 -6.62
CA LEU A 79 43.48 -11.99 -5.38
C LEU A 79 43.14 -11.16 -4.13
N ILE A 80 43.28 -9.82 -4.21
CA ILE A 80 42.85 -8.92 -3.14
C ILE A 80 41.32 -8.92 -3.02
N LEU A 81 40.60 -8.93 -4.15
CA LEU A 81 39.14 -9.05 -4.16
C LEU A 81 38.66 -10.40 -3.59
N GLY A 82 39.39 -11.49 -3.85
CA GLY A 82 39.12 -12.82 -3.29
C GLY A 82 39.18 -12.84 -1.76
N SER A 83 40.21 -12.23 -1.18
CA SER A 83 40.37 -12.14 0.28
C SER A 83 39.36 -11.20 0.97
N MET A 84 38.87 -10.16 0.28
CA MET A 84 37.81 -9.28 0.80
C MET A 84 36.41 -9.90 0.71
N LEU A 85 36.18 -10.87 -0.20
CA LEU A 85 34.90 -11.56 -0.36
C LEU A 85 34.68 -12.67 0.70
N GLU A 86 35.75 -13.19 1.30
CA GLU A 86 35.69 -14.20 2.37
C GLU A 86 35.39 -13.60 3.75
N ALA A 87 35.50 -12.28 3.89
CA ALA A 87 35.04 -11.53 5.08
C ALA A 87 33.57 -11.09 4.99
N ARG A 88 32.74 -11.77 4.18
CA ARG A 88 31.29 -11.57 4.22
C ARG A 88 30.75 -12.20 5.49
N GLU A 89 30.50 -11.36 6.50
CA GLU A 89 29.59 -11.66 7.60
C GLU A 89 28.37 -12.41 7.06
N GLN A 90 28.02 -13.54 7.70
CA GLN A 90 26.79 -14.25 7.36
C GLN A 90 25.64 -13.23 7.35
N PRO A 91 24.80 -13.19 6.29
CA PRO A 91 23.71 -12.25 6.25
C PRO A 91 22.87 -12.44 7.53
N PRO A 92 22.41 -11.34 8.15
CA PRO A 92 21.71 -11.39 9.42
C PRO A 92 20.57 -12.42 9.34
N LYS A 93 20.40 -13.23 10.39
CA LYS A 93 19.30 -14.19 10.46
C LYS A 93 17.99 -13.42 10.52
N LEU A 94 17.32 -13.32 9.36
CA LEU A 94 16.02 -12.67 9.21
C LEU A 94 14.95 -13.50 9.90
N ASN A 95 13.99 -12.85 10.56
CA ASN A 95 12.89 -13.57 11.20
C ASN A 95 11.89 -14.09 10.15
N SER A 96 11.25 -15.20 10.48
CA SER A 96 10.17 -15.79 9.69
C SER A 96 9.00 -16.08 10.62
N PHE A 97 7.80 -15.69 10.19
CA PHE A 97 6.58 -15.75 10.98
C PHE A 97 5.53 -16.57 10.23
N GLU A 98 5.12 -17.69 10.82
CA GLU A 98 4.02 -18.49 10.28
C GLU A 98 2.69 -18.02 10.89
N VAL A 99 1.71 -17.75 10.04
CA VAL A 99 0.38 -17.26 10.41
C VAL A 99 -0.67 -18.21 9.84
N PRO A 100 -1.44 -18.93 10.68
CA PRO A 100 -2.51 -19.79 10.19
C PRO A 100 -3.60 -18.95 9.51
N PHE A 101 -4.23 -19.51 8.47
CA PHE A 101 -5.32 -18.86 7.77
C PHE A 101 -6.54 -19.78 7.57
N GLU A 102 -7.72 -19.17 7.50
CA GLU A 102 -8.95 -19.84 7.07
C GLU A 102 -9.04 -19.79 5.53
N ALA A 103 -9.14 -20.97 4.91
CA ALA A 103 -8.95 -21.14 3.46
C ALA A 103 -10.22 -20.86 2.61
N TYR A 104 -11.37 -20.63 3.24
CA TYR A 104 -12.65 -20.62 2.55
C TYR A 104 -13.63 -19.57 3.09
N GLU A 105 -14.31 -18.92 2.16
CA GLU A 105 -15.55 -18.19 2.38
C GLU A 105 -16.66 -18.93 1.62
N GLY A 106 -17.39 -19.82 2.29
CA GLY A 106 -18.33 -20.73 1.62
C GLY A 106 -17.60 -21.64 0.62
N THR A 107 -17.87 -21.47 -0.68
CA THR A 107 -17.20 -22.21 -1.77
C THR A 107 -16.00 -21.49 -2.36
N ALA A 108 -15.79 -20.21 -2.05
CA ALA A 108 -14.68 -19.43 -2.58
C ALA A 108 -13.41 -19.68 -1.76
N GLN A 109 -12.30 -19.98 -2.44
CA GLN A 109 -10.99 -20.03 -1.80
C GLN A 109 -10.51 -18.63 -1.46
N ARG A 110 -10.12 -18.43 -0.21
CA ARG A 110 -9.60 -17.16 0.32
C ARG A 110 -8.47 -17.48 1.30
N VAL A 111 -7.59 -16.52 1.54
CA VAL A 111 -6.59 -16.62 2.61
C VAL A 111 -6.98 -15.59 3.65
N ILE A 112 -7.76 -16.01 4.64
CA ILE A 112 -8.30 -15.12 5.68
C ILE A 112 -7.44 -15.26 6.93
N VAL A 113 -6.81 -14.17 7.33
CA VAL A 113 -5.92 -14.11 8.50
C VAL A 113 -6.52 -13.18 9.56
N SER A 114 -6.23 -13.48 10.83
CA SER A 114 -6.57 -12.58 11.94
C SER A 114 -5.56 -11.45 12.01
N VAL A 115 -6.04 -10.20 11.95
CA VAL A 115 -5.21 -9.00 11.92
C VAL A 115 -5.55 -8.11 13.10
N LYS A 116 -4.52 -7.69 13.84
CA LYS A 116 -4.63 -6.77 14.95
C LYS A 116 -4.26 -5.35 14.50
N PHE A 117 -5.12 -4.40 14.81
CA PHE A 117 -5.01 -2.99 14.46
C PHE A 117 -4.87 -2.16 15.73
N ASN A 118 -3.98 -1.17 15.70
CA ASN A 118 -3.75 -0.21 16.80
C ASN A 118 -3.68 -0.88 18.19
N ASP A 119 -3.01 -2.03 18.25
CA ASP A 119 -2.81 -2.86 19.44
C ASP A 119 -4.07 -3.27 20.24
N SER A 120 -5.27 -3.09 19.67
CA SER A 120 -6.53 -3.23 20.41
C SER A 120 -7.63 -3.97 19.65
N VAL A 121 -7.85 -3.65 18.38
CA VAL A 121 -8.95 -4.20 17.58
C VAL A 121 -8.44 -5.34 16.72
N THR A 122 -9.03 -6.52 16.83
CA THR A 122 -8.70 -7.68 15.98
C THR A 122 -9.85 -7.97 15.03
N ALA A 123 -9.54 -8.16 13.74
CA ALA A 123 -10.52 -8.47 12.72
C ALA A 123 -9.98 -9.46 11.67
N PRO A 124 -10.84 -10.34 11.12
CA PRO A 124 -10.49 -11.19 10.00
C PRO A 124 -10.32 -10.35 8.72
N MET A 125 -9.22 -10.55 8.01
CA MET A 125 -8.89 -9.86 6.76
C MET A 125 -8.48 -10.88 5.71
N ALA A 126 -8.94 -10.71 4.47
CA ALA A 126 -8.47 -11.52 3.36
C ALA A 126 -7.16 -10.93 2.79
N ILE A 127 -6.18 -11.78 2.52
CA ILE A 127 -5.00 -11.41 1.75
C ILE A 127 -5.39 -11.21 0.29
N ASP A 128 -5.04 -10.05 -0.29
CA ASP A 128 -5.29 -9.74 -1.70
C ASP A 128 -4.07 -9.08 -2.34
N THR A 129 -3.35 -9.84 -3.17
CA THR A 129 -2.18 -9.37 -3.93
C THR A 129 -2.55 -8.39 -5.05
N GLY A 130 -3.82 -8.33 -5.45
CA GLY A 130 -4.34 -7.37 -6.42
C GLY A 130 -4.74 -6.03 -5.81
N ALA A 131 -4.81 -5.93 -4.47
CA ALA A 131 -5.11 -4.67 -3.79
C ALA A 131 -3.81 -3.88 -3.51
N PRO A 132 -3.71 -2.61 -3.96
CA PRO A 132 -2.52 -1.80 -3.66
C PRO A 132 -2.32 -1.58 -2.16
N GLY A 133 -3.39 -1.32 -1.41
CA GLY A 133 -3.34 -0.99 0.01
C GLY A 133 -4.35 -1.77 0.85
N VAL A 134 -4.57 -1.31 2.08
CA VAL A 134 -5.51 -1.95 3.01
C VAL A 134 -6.91 -1.42 2.76
N LEU A 135 -7.88 -2.31 2.57
CA LEU A 135 -9.29 -1.95 2.51
C LEU A 135 -9.96 -2.41 3.79
N ILE A 136 -10.77 -1.57 4.43
CA ILE A 136 -11.50 -1.92 5.64
C ILE A 136 -12.99 -1.58 5.50
N SER A 137 -13.84 -2.34 6.20
CA SER A 137 -15.27 -2.12 6.27
C SER A 137 -15.60 -0.87 7.11
N PRO A 138 -16.81 -0.30 6.98
CA PRO A 138 -17.24 0.80 7.82
C PRO A 138 -17.38 0.38 9.29
N LYS A 139 -17.72 -0.90 9.53
CA LYS A 139 -17.83 -1.47 10.87
C LYS A 139 -16.46 -1.48 11.56
N LEU A 140 -15.44 -2.00 10.89
CA LEU A 140 -14.08 -2.01 11.41
C LEU A 140 -13.54 -0.58 11.60
N ALA A 141 -13.78 0.31 10.64
CA ALA A 141 -13.40 1.72 10.76
C ALA A 141 -14.06 2.40 11.99
N GLY A 142 -15.31 2.05 12.31
CA GLY A 142 -16.00 2.50 13.51
C GLY A 142 -15.35 2.00 14.80
N GLN A 143 -14.96 0.71 14.84
CA GLN A 143 -14.25 0.12 15.99
C GLN A 143 -12.86 0.76 16.20
N LEU A 144 -12.20 1.15 15.11
CA LEU A 144 -10.91 1.83 15.13
C LEU A 144 -11.01 3.33 15.47
N GLY A 145 -12.21 3.88 15.64
CA GLY A 145 -12.39 5.30 15.92
C GLY A 145 -12.07 6.22 14.73
N ILE A 146 -11.98 5.69 13.50
CA ILE A 146 -11.61 6.46 12.29
C ILE A 146 -12.59 7.59 12.02
N TYR A 147 -13.83 7.48 12.50
CA TYR A 147 -14.84 8.53 12.38
C TYR A 147 -14.70 9.66 13.43
N GLY A 148 -13.67 9.66 14.28
CA GLY A 148 -13.27 10.75 15.18
C GLY A 148 -12.67 11.98 14.46
N SER A 149 -12.43 13.10 15.13
CA SER A 149 -12.11 14.40 14.49
C SER A 149 -10.78 14.46 13.73
N ASP A 150 -9.83 13.57 14.01
CA ASP A 150 -8.40 13.77 13.68
C ASP A 150 -7.85 12.77 12.65
N GLU A 151 -8.72 12.01 11.99
CA GLU A 151 -8.31 10.88 11.15
C GLU A 151 -8.22 11.18 9.65
N GLY A 152 -8.43 12.43 9.24
CA GLY A 152 -8.25 12.85 7.85
C GLY A 152 -9.17 12.07 6.92
N LYS A 153 -10.47 12.36 6.96
CA LYS A 153 -11.53 11.59 6.27
C LYS A 153 -11.76 12.09 4.86
N VAL A 154 -10.83 11.77 3.98
CA VAL A 154 -10.86 12.26 2.61
C VAL A 154 -11.72 11.34 1.75
N LEU A 155 -12.81 11.88 1.22
CA LEU A 155 -13.65 11.19 0.25
C LEU A 155 -12.92 11.13 -1.10
N ILE A 156 -12.75 9.91 -1.60
CA ILE A 156 -12.13 9.58 -2.88
C ILE A 156 -13.05 8.64 -3.68
N GLN A 157 -12.67 8.37 -4.93
CA GLN A 157 -13.19 7.26 -5.71
C GLN A 157 -12.15 6.15 -5.74
N ALA A 158 -12.46 5.01 -5.11
CA ALA A 158 -11.62 3.82 -5.15
C ALA A 158 -11.97 2.99 -6.40
N GLY A 159 -11.00 2.76 -7.27
CA GLY A 159 -11.16 1.97 -8.50
C GLY A 159 -10.86 0.49 -8.33
N GLY A 160 -11.47 -0.34 -9.17
CA GLY A 160 -11.17 -1.77 -9.32
C GLY A 160 -11.83 -2.34 -10.58
N ILE A 161 -11.74 -3.66 -10.78
CA ILE A 161 -12.30 -4.35 -11.95
C ILE A 161 -13.81 -4.12 -12.08
N GLY A 162 -14.51 -3.96 -10.95
CA GLY A 162 -15.95 -3.66 -10.90
C GLY A 162 -16.33 -2.19 -11.06
N GLY A 163 -15.39 -1.31 -11.45
CA GLY A 163 -15.60 0.14 -11.55
C GLY A 163 -15.10 0.91 -10.34
N SER A 164 -15.51 2.17 -10.22
CA SER A 164 -15.13 3.05 -9.11
C SER A 164 -16.26 3.18 -8.09
N VAL A 165 -15.93 3.17 -6.80
CA VAL A 165 -16.87 3.36 -5.71
C VAL A 165 -16.40 4.48 -4.77
N PRO A 166 -17.32 5.26 -4.18
CA PRO A 166 -16.96 6.20 -3.13
C PRO A 166 -16.28 5.48 -1.95
N ALA A 167 -15.20 6.06 -1.44
CA ALA A 167 -14.45 5.52 -0.31
C ALA A 167 -13.80 6.63 0.51
N LEU A 168 -13.41 6.32 1.76
CA LEU A 168 -12.66 7.24 2.60
C LEU A 168 -11.20 6.81 2.65
N LEU A 169 -10.28 7.70 2.28
CA LEU A 169 -8.85 7.53 2.44
C LEU A 169 -8.42 8.03 3.83
N THR A 170 -7.56 7.26 4.50
CA THR A 170 -6.95 7.59 5.80
C THR A 170 -5.62 6.83 5.98
N PHE A 171 -4.97 6.98 7.12
CA PHE A 171 -3.83 6.17 7.55
C PHE A 171 -4.19 5.40 8.83
N LEU A 172 -3.76 4.13 8.90
CA LEU A 172 -3.78 3.32 10.10
C LEU A 172 -2.44 3.43 10.81
N ASP A 173 -2.45 3.56 12.14
CA ASP A 173 -1.21 3.73 12.90
C ASP A 173 -0.38 2.46 12.94
N LYS A 174 -1.03 1.32 13.20
CA LYS A 174 -0.35 0.02 13.32
C LYS A 174 -1.22 -1.14 12.85
N ILE A 175 -0.59 -2.05 12.10
CA ILE A 175 -1.14 -3.35 11.71
C ILE A 175 -0.19 -4.44 12.18
N GLN A 176 -0.74 -5.54 12.70
CA GLN A 176 -0.02 -6.73 13.10
C GLN A 176 -0.73 -8.00 12.61
N VAL A 177 0.01 -8.88 11.94
CA VAL A 177 -0.43 -10.17 11.43
C VAL A 177 0.52 -11.23 11.97
N GLY A 178 0.08 -11.99 12.98
CA GLY A 178 1.01 -12.77 13.81
C GLY A 178 2.06 -11.84 14.44
N GLU A 179 3.34 -12.06 14.15
CA GLU A 179 4.43 -11.18 14.57
C GLU A 179 4.87 -10.17 13.50
N ALA A 180 4.37 -10.29 12.26
CA ALA A 180 4.62 -9.32 11.21
C ALA A 180 3.90 -8.01 11.53
N ARG A 181 4.66 -6.92 11.65
CA ARG A 181 4.16 -5.58 12.01
C ARG A 181 4.45 -4.53 10.97
N ASP A 182 3.53 -3.59 10.82
CA ASP A 182 3.75 -2.37 10.08
C ASP A 182 3.11 -1.16 10.75
N SER A 183 3.58 0.02 10.39
CA SER A 183 3.10 1.30 10.92
C SER A 183 2.87 2.30 9.80
N PHE A 184 1.97 3.27 10.03
CA PHE A 184 1.63 4.31 9.07
C PHE A 184 1.17 3.72 7.71
N ILE A 185 0.08 2.96 7.74
CA ILE A 185 -0.41 2.21 6.58
C ILE A 185 -1.55 2.98 5.90
N PRO A 186 -1.46 3.33 4.61
CA PRO A 186 -2.58 3.90 3.88
C PRO A 186 -3.74 2.90 3.82
N ALA A 187 -4.93 3.37 4.21
CA ALA A 187 -6.12 2.56 4.25
C ALA A 187 -7.32 3.24 3.60
N THR A 188 -8.17 2.42 3.00
CA THR A 188 -9.39 2.84 2.32
C THR A 188 -10.59 2.21 2.99
N VAL A 189 -11.48 3.03 3.55
CA VAL A 189 -12.78 2.57 4.06
C VAL A 189 -13.76 2.51 2.89
N THR A 190 -14.27 1.33 2.60
CA THR A 190 -15.29 1.11 1.56
C THR A 190 -16.41 0.23 2.08
N ARG A 191 -17.47 0.04 1.29
CA ARG A 191 -18.58 -0.86 1.64
C ARG A 191 -18.05 -2.26 1.97
N SER A 192 -18.72 -2.96 2.88
CA SER A 192 -18.39 -4.36 3.16
C SER A 192 -18.45 -5.19 1.87
N ILE A 193 -17.41 -5.98 1.64
CA ILE A 193 -17.24 -6.82 0.45
C ILE A 193 -17.48 -8.31 0.73
N SER A 194 -17.59 -8.69 2.00
CA SER A 194 -17.78 -10.06 2.48
C SER A 194 -18.53 -10.05 3.82
N GLY A 195 -19.18 -11.16 4.15
CA GLY A 195 -19.70 -11.44 5.50
C GLY A 195 -18.73 -12.20 6.40
N SER A 196 -17.64 -12.74 5.84
CA SER A 196 -16.65 -13.57 6.54
C SER A 196 -15.38 -12.81 6.94
N PHE A 197 -15.12 -11.65 6.32
CA PHE A 197 -13.98 -10.81 6.67
C PHE A 197 -14.31 -9.32 6.56
N GLU A 198 -13.58 -8.51 7.32
CA GLU A 198 -13.81 -7.07 7.47
C GLU A 198 -13.03 -6.22 6.45
N GLY A 199 -12.21 -6.83 5.60
CA GLY A 199 -11.50 -6.12 4.55
C GLY A 199 -10.36 -6.90 3.88
N LEU A 200 -9.52 -6.18 3.13
CA LEU A 200 -8.39 -6.73 2.39
C LEU A 200 -7.07 -6.23 2.93
N LEU A 201 -6.11 -7.14 3.05
CA LEU A 201 -4.71 -6.85 3.33
C LEU A 201 -3.96 -6.86 2.00
N GLY A 202 -3.65 -5.66 1.50
CA GLY A 202 -2.98 -5.45 0.21
C GLY A 202 -1.47 -5.30 0.27
N MET A 203 -0.89 -4.96 -0.88
CA MET A 203 0.55 -4.92 -1.09
C MET A 203 1.29 -3.89 -0.23
N HIS A 204 0.68 -2.76 0.16
CA HIS A 204 1.33 -1.79 1.06
C HIS A 204 1.76 -2.39 2.41
N PHE A 205 1.06 -3.41 2.91
CA PHE A 205 1.51 -4.15 4.10
C PHE A 205 2.46 -5.28 3.69
N MET A 206 2.03 -6.11 2.72
CA MET A 206 2.72 -7.35 2.40
C MET A 206 4.13 -7.12 1.87
N SER A 207 4.38 -6.03 1.13
CA SER A 207 5.67 -5.79 0.52
C SER A 207 6.81 -5.46 1.48
N LYS A 208 6.50 -5.21 2.75
CA LYS A 208 7.52 -5.12 3.80
C LYS A 208 8.19 -6.46 4.09
N TYR A 209 7.57 -7.55 3.65
CA TYR A 209 8.00 -8.92 3.85
C TYR A 209 8.16 -9.63 2.51
N SER A 210 9.03 -10.64 2.47
CA SER A 210 8.93 -11.71 1.51
C SER A 210 7.87 -12.67 2.04
N PHE A 211 6.81 -12.96 1.29
CA PHE A 211 5.73 -13.78 1.81
C PHE A 211 5.38 -14.98 0.93
N LYS A 212 4.79 -15.99 1.56
CA LYS A 212 4.43 -17.27 0.96
C LYS A 212 3.12 -17.78 1.52
N ILE A 213 2.42 -18.58 0.73
CA ILE A 213 1.19 -19.25 1.13
C ILE A 213 1.44 -20.75 1.00
N ASP A 214 1.48 -21.45 2.12
CA ASP A 214 1.48 -22.92 2.16
C ASP A 214 0.04 -23.38 2.34
N SER A 215 -0.59 -23.78 1.23
CA SER A 215 -1.99 -24.21 1.21
C SER A 215 -2.21 -25.59 1.83
N VAL A 216 -1.16 -26.42 1.91
CA VAL A 216 -1.24 -27.75 2.54
C VAL A 216 -1.25 -27.60 4.06
N ARG A 217 -0.36 -26.76 4.58
CA ARG A 217 -0.27 -26.45 6.02
C ARG A 217 -1.26 -25.37 6.45
N GLN A 218 -1.92 -24.69 5.51
CA GLN A 218 -2.81 -23.56 5.72
C GLN A 218 -2.16 -22.43 6.54
N VAL A 219 -0.91 -22.10 6.19
CA VAL A 219 -0.17 -20.99 6.80
C VAL A 219 0.31 -20.00 5.75
N VAL A 220 0.30 -18.72 6.12
CA VAL A 220 1.03 -17.65 5.43
C VAL A 220 2.34 -17.45 6.16
N ILE A 221 3.45 -17.45 5.43
CA ILE A 221 4.79 -17.29 5.99
C ILE A 221 5.28 -15.91 5.59
N PHE A 222 5.54 -15.04 6.56
CA PHE A 222 6.15 -13.73 6.36
C PHE A 222 7.62 -13.78 6.78
N GLU A 223 8.53 -13.56 5.84
CA GLU A 223 9.96 -13.48 6.05
C GLU A 223 10.39 -12.01 6.01
N GLU A 224 11.08 -11.54 7.03
CA GLU A 224 11.63 -10.18 7.04
C GLU A 224 12.59 -9.99 5.87
N ILE A 225 12.55 -8.81 5.28
CA ILE A 225 13.52 -8.38 4.26
C ILE A 225 14.60 -7.57 4.98
N PRO A 226 15.90 -7.69 4.60
CA PRO A 226 16.96 -6.88 5.19
C PRO A 226 16.63 -5.38 5.14
N ALA A 227 16.89 -4.69 6.24
CA ALA A 227 16.74 -3.24 6.27
C ALA A 227 17.62 -2.61 5.17
N ASN A 228 17.00 -1.80 4.33
CA ASN A 228 17.69 -1.08 3.26
C ASN A 228 17.91 0.36 3.71
N SER A 229 19.16 0.78 3.86
CA SER A 229 19.52 2.14 4.26
C SER A 229 19.02 3.21 3.29
N ASN A 230 18.76 2.84 2.02
CA ASN A 230 18.16 3.72 1.03
C ASN A 230 16.63 3.77 1.12
N TRP A 231 16.00 3.05 2.05
CA TRP A 231 14.54 2.97 2.21
C TRP A 231 14.12 3.57 3.56
N PRO A 232 14.13 4.91 3.70
CA PRO A 232 13.68 5.57 4.92
C PRO A 232 12.24 5.17 5.25
N GLY A 233 11.99 4.82 6.51
CA GLY A 233 10.70 4.30 6.99
C GLY A 233 10.32 2.94 6.41
N GLY A 234 11.28 2.18 5.86
CA GLY A 234 11.05 0.88 5.24
C GLY A 234 10.35 0.94 3.89
N ARG A 235 10.41 2.08 3.20
CA ARG A 235 9.74 2.32 1.91
C ARG A 235 10.70 2.89 0.87
N PRO A 236 10.60 2.45 -0.41
CA PRO A 236 11.40 3.01 -1.49
C PRO A 236 10.95 4.43 -1.87
N GLU A 237 11.81 5.16 -2.58
CA GLU A 237 11.53 6.52 -3.10
C GLU A 237 10.18 6.63 -3.81
N ARG A 238 9.88 5.66 -4.68
CA ARG A 238 8.64 5.63 -5.47
C ARG A 238 7.41 5.69 -4.57
N TRP A 239 7.39 4.92 -3.47
CA TRP A 239 6.25 4.89 -2.55
C TRP A 239 5.99 6.26 -1.93
N TRP A 240 7.04 6.95 -1.48
CA TRP A 240 6.94 8.29 -0.90
C TRP A 240 6.40 9.29 -1.92
N ARG A 241 7.04 9.36 -3.10
CA ARG A 241 6.62 10.28 -4.18
C ARG A 241 5.18 10.05 -4.60
N ASP A 242 4.79 8.80 -4.78
CA ASP A 242 3.44 8.45 -5.20
C ASP A 242 2.41 8.86 -4.15
N ARG A 243 2.71 8.68 -2.85
CA ARG A 243 1.82 9.05 -1.76
C ARG A 243 1.63 10.57 -1.61
N PHE A 244 2.73 11.34 -1.68
CA PHE A 244 2.64 12.80 -1.67
C PHE A 244 1.91 13.34 -2.92
N LYS A 245 2.20 12.78 -4.09
CA LYS A 245 1.54 13.14 -5.35
C LYS A 245 0.04 12.84 -5.33
N GLU A 246 -0.35 11.68 -4.80
CA GLU A 246 -1.76 11.29 -4.65
C GLU A 246 -2.51 12.31 -3.79
N LEU A 247 -2.04 12.56 -2.55
CA LEU A 247 -2.71 13.49 -1.64
C LEU A 247 -2.75 14.92 -2.20
N ASN A 248 -1.67 15.39 -2.83
CA ASN A 248 -1.66 16.71 -3.49
C ASN A 248 -2.66 16.78 -4.66
N SER A 249 -2.81 15.71 -5.43
CA SER A 249 -3.79 15.65 -6.53
C SER A 249 -5.22 15.68 -6.00
N VAL A 250 -5.50 14.93 -4.93
CA VAL A 250 -6.81 14.94 -4.26
C VAL A 250 -7.09 16.31 -3.66
N ARG A 251 -6.11 16.95 -3.02
CA ARG A 251 -6.22 18.34 -2.52
C ARG A 251 -6.57 19.32 -3.64
N ALA A 252 -5.85 19.26 -4.76
CA ALA A 252 -6.08 20.14 -5.90
C ALA A 252 -7.46 19.91 -6.54
N ALA A 253 -7.96 18.68 -6.55
CA ALA A 253 -9.31 18.38 -7.02
C ALA A 253 -10.39 18.99 -6.11
N TRP A 254 -10.26 18.85 -4.78
CA TRP A 254 -11.20 19.47 -3.84
C TRP A 254 -11.12 21.00 -3.85
N LYS A 255 -9.93 21.60 -3.97
CA LYS A 255 -9.75 23.06 -4.08
C LYS A 255 -10.47 23.65 -5.30
N ARG A 256 -10.52 22.93 -6.42
CA ARG A 256 -11.27 23.37 -7.63
C ARG A 256 -12.78 23.48 -7.39
N LEU A 257 -13.32 22.80 -6.38
CA LEU A 257 -14.74 22.84 -6.02
C LEU A 257 -15.04 23.88 -4.92
N VAL A 258 -14.02 24.56 -4.39
CA VAL A 258 -14.18 25.67 -3.46
C VAL A 258 -14.39 26.96 -4.28
N PRO A 259 -15.54 27.66 -4.16
CA PRO A 259 -15.78 28.90 -4.88
C PRO A 259 -14.69 29.94 -4.60
N GLN A 260 -14.25 30.64 -5.63
CA GLN A 260 -13.16 31.63 -5.54
C GLN A 260 -13.62 32.98 -4.96
N GLU A 261 -14.94 33.24 -4.93
CA GLU A 261 -15.54 34.48 -4.45
C GLU A 261 -16.38 34.25 -3.18
N GLN A 262 -16.04 34.99 -2.12
CA GLN A 262 -16.80 35.11 -0.88
C GLN A 262 -18.18 35.72 -1.15
N LEU A 263 -19.16 34.91 -1.54
CA LEU A 263 -20.56 35.30 -1.44
C LEU A 263 -21.06 34.87 -0.06
N TRP A 264 -21.37 35.87 0.77
CA TRP A 264 -21.82 35.89 2.17
C TRP A 264 -23.01 34.98 2.57
N GLN A 265 -23.37 33.98 1.75
CA GLN A 265 -24.60 33.18 1.89
C GLN A 265 -24.36 31.67 1.82
N ALA A 266 -23.12 31.17 1.85
CA ALA A 266 -22.89 29.72 1.93
C ALA A 266 -23.02 29.22 3.37
N GLN A 267 -24.15 29.47 4.03
CA GLN A 267 -24.40 28.92 5.38
C GLN A 267 -24.75 27.43 5.32
N TYR A 268 -25.21 26.91 4.17
CA TYR A 268 -25.36 25.48 3.89
C TYR A 268 -25.18 25.21 2.38
N GLY A 269 -24.19 24.39 1.97
CA GLY A 269 -24.01 24.00 0.56
C GLY A 269 -22.71 23.25 0.21
N PRO A 270 -22.59 22.72 -1.04
CA PRO A 270 -21.45 21.93 -1.56
C PRO A 270 -20.06 22.56 -1.34
N SER A 271 -19.98 23.89 -1.26
CA SER A 271 -18.76 24.65 -0.97
C SER A 271 -18.18 24.38 0.44
N ARG A 272 -19.02 24.28 1.48
CA ARG A 272 -18.56 23.96 2.85
C ARG A 272 -18.02 22.53 2.93
N PHE A 273 -18.66 21.61 2.22
CA PHE A 273 -18.21 20.22 2.14
C PHE A 273 -16.84 20.12 1.44
N ALA A 274 -16.68 20.75 0.27
CA ALA A 274 -15.40 20.80 -0.43
C ALA A 274 -14.29 21.43 0.43
N SER A 275 -14.58 22.55 1.10
CA SER A 275 -13.63 23.20 2.02
C SER A 275 -13.22 22.28 3.17
N ARG A 276 -14.17 21.53 3.74
CA ARG A 276 -13.87 20.50 4.75
C ARG A 276 -12.98 19.40 4.20
N GLN A 277 -13.25 18.92 2.99
CA GLN A 277 -12.42 17.89 2.35
C GLN A 277 -10.99 18.38 2.12
N VAL A 278 -10.78 19.65 1.72
CA VAL A 278 -9.43 20.23 1.63
C VAL A 278 -8.71 20.18 2.98
N MET A 279 -9.38 20.58 4.07
CA MET A 279 -8.80 20.51 5.42
C MET A 279 -8.46 19.07 5.84
N GLU A 280 -9.32 18.10 5.53
CA GLU A 280 -9.05 16.68 5.82
C GLU A 280 -7.86 16.15 5.01
N VAL A 281 -7.67 16.59 3.77
CA VAL A 281 -6.46 16.24 2.98
C VAL A 281 -5.22 16.88 3.57
N ASP A 282 -5.30 18.14 4.00
CA ASP A 282 -4.16 18.82 4.64
C ASP A 282 -3.74 18.10 5.93
N LYS A 283 -4.70 17.60 6.74
CA LYS A 283 -4.39 16.72 7.89
C LYS A 283 -3.63 15.45 7.48
N LEU A 284 -4.04 14.78 6.40
CA LEU A 284 -3.33 13.59 5.91
C LEU A 284 -1.93 13.92 5.37
N LEU A 285 -1.76 15.06 4.69
CA LEU A 285 -0.46 15.55 4.23
C LEU A 285 0.47 15.88 5.41
N GLU A 286 -0.04 16.52 6.46
CA GLU A 286 0.71 16.80 7.69
C GLU A 286 1.12 15.52 8.41
N LYS A 287 0.23 14.52 8.51
CA LYS A 287 0.54 13.20 9.05
C LYS A 287 1.68 12.54 8.25
N LEU A 288 1.59 12.56 6.92
CA LEU A 288 2.60 12.00 6.02
C LEU A 288 3.95 12.72 6.13
N ASP A 289 3.95 14.05 6.14
CA ASP A 289 5.17 14.84 6.25
C ASP A 289 5.86 14.68 7.61
N ARG A 290 5.07 14.58 8.69
CA ARG A 290 5.58 14.25 10.03
C ARG A 290 6.24 12.88 10.04
N TYR A 291 5.57 11.86 9.50
CA TYR A 291 6.11 10.50 9.41
C TYR A 291 7.37 10.45 8.53
N ALA A 292 7.39 11.18 7.41
CA ALA A 292 8.54 11.31 6.53
C ALA A 292 9.73 11.97 7.25
N SER A 293 9.48 13.02 8.05
CA SER A 293 10.49 13.71 8.85
C SER A 293 11.09 12.82 9.92
N GLN A 294 10.26 12.08 10.66
CA GLN A 294 10.70 11.14 11.69
C GLN A 294 11.59 10.03 11.13
N ASN A 295 11.39 9.67 9.86
CA ASN A 295 12.14 8.63 9.17
C ASN A 295 13.26 9.16 8.27
N SER A 296 13.63 10.44 8.40
CA SER A 296 14.71 11.06 7.61
C SER A 296 14.53 10.96 6.08
N VAL A 297 13.28 10.98 5.61
CA VAL A 297 12.97 10.95 4.17
C VAL A 297 13.45 12.25 3.52
N PRO A 298 14.23 12.20 2.42
CA PRO A 298 14.69 13.38 1.70
C PRO A 298 13.55 14.31 1.25
N GLN A 299 13.77 15.63 1.34
CA GLN A 299 12.75 16.62 0.94
C GLN A 299 12.37 16.53 -0.54
N ASN A 300 13.31 16.16 -1.42
CA ASN A 300 13.02 16.00 -2.83
C ASN A 300 12.15 14.78 -3.16
N TRP A 301 11.86 13.89 -2.19
CA TRP A 301 10.93 12.76 -2.33
C TRP A 301 9.49 13.12 -1.92
N ARG A 302 9.30 14.27 -1.28
CA ARG A 302 8.01 14.78 -0.80
C ARG A 302 7.38 15.72 -1.82
#